data_AF-A0A116N3W4-F1
#
_entry.id   AF-A0A116N3W4-F1
#
_cell.length_a   1.000
_cell.length_b   1.000
_cell.length_c   1.000
_cell.angle_alpha   90.00
_cell.angle_beta   90.00
_cell.angle_gamma   90.00
#
_symmetry.space_group_name_H-M   'P 1'
#
loop_
_entity.id
_entity.type
_entity.pdbx_description
1 polymer ?
#
loop_
_entity_poly.entity_id
_entity_poly.type
_entity_poly.pdbx_seq_one_letter_code
_entity_poly.pdbx_strand_id
1 'polypeptide(L)'
;MGLGKISYDPNQHEILRSELNRIQSNFENLMAELEKVKNEVENELKGEAATNLEISISNLMNKLSQENSNWSTVIGNARTVEDELKNADRQAASVSVSP
;
A
#
# COMPACT_ATOMS: atom_id res chain seq x y z
N MET A 1 35.74 -4.07 8.65
CA MET A 1 34.36 -4.48 8.96
C MET A 1 33.56 -4.25 7.70
N GLY A 2 33.30 -5.31 6.93
CA GLY A 2 32.55 -5.19 5.68
C GLY A 2 31.09 -4.88 5.99
N LEU A 3 30.63 -3.69 5.64
CA LEU A 3 29.20 -3.36 5.62
C LEU A 3 28.54 -4.38 4.68
N GLY A 4 27.52 -5.09 5.17
CA GLY A 4 26.83 -6.15 4.43
C GLY A 4 26.47 -5.67 3.02
N LYS A 5 26.89 -6.42 2.01
CA LYS A 5 26.57 -6.11 0.61
C LYS A 5 25.06 -6.05 0.47
N ILE A 6 24.52 -4.88 0.18
CA ILE A 6 23.13 -4.70 -0.23
C ILE A 6 23.10 -4.98 -1.73
N SER A 7 22.31 -5.96 -2.14
CA SER A 7 22.09 -6.32 -3.55
C SER A 7 20.62 -6.68 -3.75
N TYR A 8 20.15 -6.59 -4.99
CA TYR A 8 18.82 -7.02 -5.35
C TYR A 8 18.64 -8.52 -5.08
N ASP A 9 17.61 -8.85 -4.29
CA ASP A 9 17.13 -10.21 -4.09
C ASP A 9 15.72 -10.32 -4.72
N PRO A 10 15.57 -11.04 -5.84
CA PRO A 10 14.29 -11.13 -6.54
C PRO A 10 13.20 -11.78 -5.70
N ASN A 11 13.54 -12.73 -4.82
CA ASN A 11 12.55 -13.41 -3.99
C ASN A 11 12.04 -12.49 -2.89
N GLN A 12 12.94 -11.74 -2.23
CA GLN A 12 12.53 -10.79 -1.19
C GLN A 12 11.70 -9.64 -1.75
N HIS A 13 12.06 -9.12 -2.92
CA HIS A 13 11.29 -8.08 -3.59
C HIS A 13 9.92 -8.57 -4.07
N GLU A 14 9.81 -9.81 -4.56
CA GLU A 14 8.52 -10.41 -4.91
C GLU A 14 7.60 -10.53 -3.69
N ILE A 15 8.13 -11.02 -2.57
CA ILE A 15 7.39 -11.12 -1.30
C ILE A 15 6.90 -9.74 -0.86
N LEU A 16 7.79 -8.74 -0.87
CA LEU A 16 7.44 -7.37 -0.52
C LEU A 16 6.34 -6.82 -1.44
N ARG A 17 6.46 -7.01 -2.76
CA ARG A 17 5.45 -6.55 -3.73
C ARG A 17 4.10 -7.22 -3.49
N SER A 18 4.10 -8.53 -3.22
CA SER A 18 2.88 -9.28 -2.92
C SER A 18 2.20 -8.75 -1.66
N GLU A 19 2.95 -8.51 -0.59
CA GLU A 19 2.42 -7.96 0.66
C GLU A 19 1.85 -6.56 0.49
N LEU A 20 2.56 -5.69 -0.23
CA LEU A 20 2.09 -4.33 -0.49
C LEU A 20 0.80 -4.31 -1.34
N ASN A 21 0.72 -5.15 -2.38
CA ASN A 21 -0.49 -5.30 -3.18
C ASN A 21 -1.66 -5.85 -2.33
N ARG A 22 -1.39 -6.82 -1.45
CA ARG A 22 -2.39 -7.37 -0.53
C ARG A 22 -2.95 -6.29 0.40
N ILE A 23 -2.08 -5.43 0.94
CA ILE A 23 -2.50 -4.30 1.79
C ILE A 23 -3.41 -3.35 1.00
N GLN A 24 -3.02 -2.98 -0.23
CA GLN A 24 -3.83 -2.11 -1.09
C GLN A 24 -5.22 -2.71 -1.36
N SER A 25 -5.28 -3.99 -1.75
CA SER A 25 -6.57 -4.67 -1.98
C SER A 25 -7.42 -4.77 -0.71
N ASN A 26 -6.80 -4.93 0.47
CA ASN A 26 -7.54 -4.95 1.74
C ASN A 26 -8.19 -3.59 2.04
N PHE A 27 -7.54 -2.47 1.71
CA PHE A 27 -8.15 -1.14 1.84
C PHE A 27 -9.34 -0.98 0.89
N GLU A 28 -9.18 -1.37 -0.38
CA GLU A 28 -10.26 -1.31 -1.38
C GLU A 28 -11.47 -2.13 -0.96
N ASN A 29 -11.25 -3.35 -0.46
CA ASN A 29 -12.31 -4.21 0.06
C ASN A 29 -13.01 -3.61 1.28
N LEU A 30 -12.24 -3.12 2.26
CA LEU A 30 -12.80 -2.52 3.47
C LEU A 30 -13.64 -1.27 3.17
N MET A 31 -13.16 -0.42 2.26
CA MET A 31 -13.93 0.75 1.81
C MET A 31 -15.25 0.34 1.14
N ALA A 32 -15.23 -0.70 0.30
CA ALA A 32 -16.44 -1.21 -0.35
C ALA A 32 -17.44 -1.83 0.65
N GLU A 33 -16.95 -2.53 1.68
CA GLU A 33 -17.81 -3.05 2.75
C GLU A 33 -18.43 -1.93 3.59
N LEU A 34 -17.66 -0.90 3.93
CA LEU A 34 -18.17 0.26 4.67
C LEU A 34 -19.19 1.08 3.86
N GLU A 35 -19.01 1.19 2.54
CA GLU A 35 -19.99 1.82 1.66
C GLU A 35 -21.32 1.06 1.66
N LYS A 36 -21.30 -0.28 1.67
CA LYS A 36 -22.52 -1.09 1.82
C LYS A 36 -23.20 -0.84 3.16
N VAL A 37 -22.43 -0.85 4.26
CA VAL A 37 -22.99 -0.58 5.61
C VAL A 37 -23.60 0.82 5.67
N LYS A 38 -22.94 1.83 5.09
CA LYS A 38 -23.48 3.19 5.01
C LYS A 38 -24.83 3.20 4.28
N ASN A 39 -24.92 2.54 3.13
CA ASN A 39 -26.15 2.46 2.36
C ASN A 39 -27.27 1.73 3.12
N GLU A 40 -26.95 0.67 3.87
CA GLU A 40 -27.92 -0.02 4.73
C GLU A 40 -28.44 0.90 5.85
N VAL A 41 -27.55 1.66 6.50
CA VAL A 41 -27.94 2.63 7.54
C VAL A 41 -28.84 3.71 6.95
N GLU A 42 -28.49 4.29 5.80
CA GLU A 42 -29.27 5.34 5.13
C GLU A 42 -30.68 4.87 4.73
N ASN A 43 -30.80 3.62 4.29
CA ASN A 43 -32.06 3.07 3.81
C ASN A 43 -32.96 2.52 4.93
N GLU A 44 -32.38 1.79 5.87
CA GLU A 44 -33.14 1.01 6.87
C GLU A 44 -33.31 1.74 8.21
N LEU A 45 -32.43 2.71 8.53
CA LEU A 45 -32.46 3.43 9.80
C LEU A 45 -32.84 4.89 9.61
N LYS A 46 -33.47 5.47 10.63
CA LYS A 46 -33.88 6.88 10.67
C LYS A 46 -33.65 7.49 12.05
N GLY A 47 -33.59 8.81 12.09
CA GLY A 47 -33.39 9.58 13.31
C GLY A 47 -31.94 9.94 13.58
N GLU A 48 -31.72 10.73 14.63
CA GLU A 48 -30.44 11.37 14.93
C GLU A 48 -29.29 10.35 15.12
N ALA A 49 -29.57 9.20 15.73
CA ALA A 49 -28.58 8.15 15.91
C ALA A 49 -28.10 7.56 14.56
N ALA A 50 -29.01 7.38 13.60
CA ALA A 50 -28.67 6.89 12.26
C ALA A 50 -27.81 7.91 11.51
N THR A 51 -28.18 9.19 11.54
CA THR A 51 -27.39 10.27 10.95
C THR A 51 -25.98 10.37 11.56
N ASN A 52 -25.85 10.24 12.88
CA ASN A 52 -24.53 10.24 13.53
C ASN A 52 -23.68 9.04 13.13
N LEU A 53 -24.30 7.87 12.90
CA LEU A 53 -23.63 6.69 12.39
C LEU A 53 -23.14 6.89 10.94
N GLU A 54 -23.98 7.43 10.05
CA GLU A 54 -23.61 7.77 8.66
C GLU A 54 -22.42 8.74 8.59
N ILE A 55 -22.42 9.77 9.43
CA ILE A 55 -21.32 10.74 9.56
C ILE A 55 -20.04 10.01 10.01
N SER A 56 -20.16 9.14 11.01
CA SER A 56 -19.01 8.38 11.53
C SER A 56 -18.42 7.43 10.49
N ILE A 57 -19.27 6.74 9.71
CA ILE A 57 -18.83 5.87 8.61
C ILE A 57 -18.17 6.70 7.51
N SER A 58 -18.76 7.84 7.13
CA SER A 58 -18.18 8.73 6.11
C SER A 58 -16.81 9.27 6.54
N ASN A 59 -16.64 9.64 7.81
CA ASN A 59 -15.37 10.06 8.36
C ASN A 59 -14.32 8.93 8.33
N LEU A 60 -14.73 7.70 8.63
CA LEU A 60 -13.85 6.53 8.55
C LEU A 60 -13.43 6.25 7.10
N MET A 61 -14.37 6.29 6.16
CA MET A 61 -14.08 6.13 4.72
C MET A 61 -13.07 7.18 4.23
N ASN A 62 -13.21 8.45 4.64
CA ASN A 62 -12.26 9.49 4.28
C ASN A 62 -10.85 9.21 4.80
N LYS A 63 -10.72 8.72 6.04
CA LYS A 63 -9.42 8.32 6.62
C LYS A 63 -8.82 7.12 5.88
N LEU A 64 -9.63 6.12 5.56
CA LEU A 64 -9.18 4.94 4.80
C LEU A 64 -8.75 5.31 3.38
N SER A 65 -9.45 6.24 2.72
CA SER A 65 -9.07 6.74 1.39
C SER A 65 -7.72 7.47 1.43
N GLN A 66 -7.50 8.31 2.44
CA GLN A 66 -6.21 8.96 2.63
C GLN A 66 -5.10 7.94 2.90
N GLU A 67 -5.36 6.94 3.73
CA GLU A 67 -4.39 5.90 4.05
C GLU A 67 -4.07 5.04 2.81
N ASN A 68 -5.08 4.70 2.00
CA ASN A 68 -4.88 4.00 0.73
C ASN A 68 -3.98 4.81 -0.23
N SER A 69 -4.15 6.13 -0.28
CA SER A 69 -3.28 7.03 -1.06
C SER A 69 -1.83 7.03 -0.52
N ASN A 70 -1.66 7.04 0.80
CA ASN A 70 -0.34 6.92 1.43
C ASN A 70 0.33 5.58 1.06
N TRP A 71 -0.41 4.47 1.09
CA TRP A 71 0.10 3.15 0.69
C TRP A 71 0.46 3.07 -0.80
N SER A 72 -0.29 3.73 -1.67
CA SER A 72 0.08 3.87 -3.08
C SER A 72 1.45 4.56 -3.24
N THR A 73 1.75 5.56 -2.40
CA THR A 73 3.06 6.21 -2.34
C THR A 73 4.15 5.26 -1.86
N VAL A 74 3.89 4.47 -0.81
CA VAL A 74 4.82 3.44 -0.30
C VAL A 74 5.14 2.41 -1.38
N ILE A 75 4.12 1.95 -2.12
CA ILE A 75 4.29 1.02 -3.25
C ILE A 75 5.17 1.63 -4.34
N GLY A 76 4.92 2.90 -4.69
CA GLY A 76 5.75 3.64 -5.65
C GLY A 76 7.21 3.70 -5.21
N ASN A 77 7.45 4.08 -3.95
CA ASN A 77 8.81 4.16 -3.40
C ASN A 77 9.51 2.80 -3.37
N ALA A 78 8.80 1.72 -3.04
CA ALA A 78 9.36 0.36 -3.05
C ALA A 78 9.81 -0.07 -4.45
N ARG A 79 9.06 0.31 -5.50
CA ARG A 79 9.46 0.07 -6.91
C ARG A 79 10.70 0.87 -7.28
N THR A 80 10.78 2.14 -6.88
CA THR A 80 11.99 2.96 -7.09
C THR A 80 13.22 2.33 -6.43
N VAL A 81 13.09 1.86 -5.18
CA VAL A 81 14.19 1.17 -4.48
C VAL A 81 14.60 -0.12 -5.21
N GLU A 82 13.63 -0.90 -5.70
CA GLU A 82 13.90 -2.08 -6.50
C GLU A 82 14.74 -1.76 -7.75
N ASP A 83 14.37 -0.71 -8.49
CA ASP A 83 15.08 -0.31 -9.71
C ASP A 83 16.49 0.22 -9.41
N GLU A 84 16.66 1.01 -8.35
CA GLU A 84 17.97 1.48 -7.90
C GLU A 84 18.89 0.32 -7.51
N LEU A 85 18.38 -0.69 -6.81
CA LEU A 85 19.16 -1.89 -6.45
C LEU A 85 19.60 -2.67 -7.69
N LYS A 86 18.70 -2.89 -8.65
CA LYS A 86 19.04 -3.55 -9.93
C LYS A 86 20.09 -2.76 -10.70
N ASN A 87 20.01 -1.44 -10.70
CA ASN A 87 20.98 -0.58 -11.38
C ASN A 87 22.34 -0.60 -10.67
N ALA A 88 22.37 -0.53 -9.34
CA ALA A 88 23.59 -0.63 -8.55
C ALA A 88 24.31 -1.97 -8.79
N ASP A 89 23.57 -3.08 -8.82
CA ASP A 89 24.14 -4.40 -9.10
C ASP A 89 24.73 -4.50 -10.50
N ARG A 90 24.05 -3.95 -11.51
CA ARG A 90 24.57 -3.88 -12.90
C ARG A 90 25.86 -3.06 -12.98
N GLN A 91 25.89 -1.90 -12.32
CA GLN A 91 27.08 -1.05 -12.29
C GLN A 91 28.25 -1.73 -11.58
N ALA A 92 28.01 -2.34 -10.41
CA ALA A 92 29.02 -3.08 -9.68
C ALA A 92 29.59 -4.24 -10.52
N ALA A 93 28.74 -4.97 -11.23
CA ALA A 93 29.17 -5.99 -12.17
C ALA A 93 30.08 -5.39 -13.26
N SER A 94 29.71 -4.28 -13.89
CA SER A 94 30.49 -3.64 -14.97
C SER A 94 31.88 -3.14 -14.53
N VAL A 95 32.01 -2.65 -13.30
CA VAL A 95 33.30 -2.20 -12.75
C VAL A 95 34.21 -3.39 -12.45
N SER A 96 33.64 -4.52 -12.00
CA SER A 96 34.41 -5.73 -11.70
C SER A 96 35.01 -6.44 -12.92
N VAL A 97 34.54 -6.13 -14.15
CA VAL A 97 35.04 -6.72 -15.40
C VAL A 97 36.05 -5.83 -16.15
N SER A 98 36.32 -4.62 -15.65
CA SER A 98 37.37 -3.74 -16.21
C SER A 98 38.75 -4.12 -15.62
N PRO A 99 39.78 -4.39 -16.46
CA PRO A 99 41.12 -4.80 -16.01
C PRO A 99 41.86 -3.76 -15.17
#